data_AF-A0A8H5GPR5-F1
#
_entry.id   AF-A0A8H5GPR5-F1
#
_cell.length_a   1.000
_cell.length_b   1.000
_cell.length_c   1.000
_cell.angle_alpha   90.00
_cell.angle_beta   90.00
_cell.angle_gamma   90.00
#
_symmetry.space_group_name_H-M   'P 1'
#
loop_
_entity.id
_entity.type
_entity.pdbx_description
1 polymer ?
#
loop_
_entity_poly.entity_id
_entity_poly.type
_entity_poly.pdbx_seq_one_letter_code
_entity_poly.pdbx_strand_id
1 'polypeptide(L)'
;MNTLALCVSGSSDHSGPGSGSGSGSSGIDWNLHKWQKPGSDDSRGPCPGLNTLANHGFLPRNGKNITVQNILDAVNDGFNFRPIDIMVVAAKVALLSTDNVNYVTLEESGLYGNIEHDTSLSRSDYALGDNIHFNETIYQTLASSNPGVDYYNITSAAQVVEQRLVDDKIANPALINTIKEITFRTRESAFYLSTMGNVTAGTAPKKFVDILFREERLPLEEGWRPSAVPIDDSNFPTLQSAVFNATSWQPSGKVICPWIRDQPEGPSSITINHPPSPQLVVTSTSNIGTHLKAFLFNYYLIWRRNVKISALYHSTSPVQAQHVERNAMTPASFLICAFATLITHASSDKIDWNAHKWQAPGPHDSRGPCPGLNTLANHDFLPRNGSNITIPVVLQAAEGDHGTLEHDTSLSRNDYALGDNIHFNETVFTTLANSNPGVDYYNTTSAAQVMELRLAEDQIINPNLTNTVKEFFVRAFESSAYLSVMGNVTTGVAPKNFVQIFFREERLPLEEGWKRSEVPIDDDTLGNVLGLIENATTWAPSGEIICPWIRLQPEGDATIVQG
;
A
#
# COMPACT_ATOMS: atom_id res chain seq x y z
N MET A 1 55.86 -5.47 25.53
CA MET A 1 55.82 -4.50 26.63
C MET A 1 54.37 -4.02 26.76
N ASN A 2 53.83 -3.96 27.98
CA ASN A 2 52.74 -3.12 28.54
C ASN A 2 51.53 -2.77 27.61
N THR A 3 50.24 -2.86 28.00
CA THR A 3 49.62 -2.68 29.34
C THR A 3 48.15 -3.18 29.36
N LEU A 4 47.62 -3.47 30.56
CA LEU A 4 46.22 -3.62 31.10
C LEU A 4 44.98 -3.39 30.17
N ALA A 5 43.85 -4.14 30.28
CA ALA A 5 42.85 -4.30 31.37
C ALA A 5 42.05 -2.99 31.67
N LEU A 6 40.73 -2.92 31.95
CA LEU A 6 39.70 -3.79 32.60
C LEU A 6 38.32 -3.63 31.88
N CYS A 7 37.41 -4.62 31.75
CA CYS A 7 36.41 -5.20 32.70
C CYS A 7 35.30 -4.22 33.18
N VAL A 8 34.02 -4.56 33.43
CA VAL A 8 33.11 -5.74 33.28
C VAL A 8 31.67 -5.18 33.53
N SER A 9 30.58 -5.55 32.83
CA SER A 9 29.68 -6.68 33.18
C SER A 9 28.47 -6.79 32.22
N GLY A 10 27.99 -8.01 31.93
CA GLY A 10 26.65 -8.21 31.34
C GLY A 10 26.52 -9.29 30.25
N SER A 11 26.78 -10.57 30.57
CA SER A 11 26.32 -11.72 29.78
C SER A 11 24.77 -11.80 29.79
N SER A 12 24.07 -12.25 28.75
CA SER A 12 24.27 -13.55 28.08
C SER A 12 23.84 -13.62 26.60
N ASP A 13 24.72 -14.20 25.78
CA ASP A 13 24.50 -15.11 24.65
C ASP A 13 23.34 -14.88 23.66
N HIS A 14 23.68 -14.29 22.51
CA HIS A 14 23.00 -14.51 21.23
C HIS A 14 24.02 -14.94 20.18
N SER A 15 24.18 -16.26 20.01
CA SER A 15 25.00 -16.86 18.95
C SER A 15 24.18 -17.07 17.68
N GLY A 16 24.36 -16.20 16.69
CA GLY A 16 23.87 -16.44 15.34
C GLY A 16 24.82 -17.33 14.52
N PRO A 17 24.30 -17.97 13.47
CA PRO A 17 24.94 -17.95 12.15
C PRO A 17 23.93 -17.46 11.09
N GLY A 18 24.29 -17.00 9.91
CA GLY A 18 25.61 -16.85 9.28
C GLY A 18 25.37 -16.63 7.78
N SER A 19 26.00 -15.63 7.17
CA SER A 19 25.73 -15.28 5.76
C SER A 19 26.24 -16.37 4.80
N GLY A 20 25.31 -17.07 4.14
CA GLY A 20 25.63 -18.12 3.17
C GLY A 20 24.69 -18.10 1.98
N SER A 21 25.24 -17.90 0.78
CA SER A 21 24.50 -17.92 -0.48
C SER A 21 24.22 -19.37 -0.93
N GLY A 22 22.94 -19.75 -1.00
CA GLY A 22 22.46 -20.83 -1.87
C GLY A 22 22.42 -22.24 -1.28
N SER A 23 21.27 -22.63 -0.72
CA SER A 23 20.63 -23.94 -0.97
C SER A 23 19.13 -23.87 -0.61
N GLY A 24 18.32 -24.77 -1.16
CA GLY A 24 16.92 -24.94 -0.75
C GLY A 24 16.78 -25.89 0.44
N SER A 25 15.77 -25.63 1.29
CA SER A 25 15.09 -26.49 2.31
C SER A 25 15.91 -27.41 3.25
N SER A 26 17.24 -27.43 3.15
CA SER A 26 18.13 -28.43 3.80
C SER A 26 18.68 -28.00 5.16
N GLY A 27 18.31 -26.81 5.66
CA GLY A 27 18.80 -26.24 6.92
C GLY A 27 17.76 -26.06 8.03
N ILE A 28 16.49 -26.42 7.83
CA ILE A 28 15.42 -26.18 8.81
C ILE A 28 15.42 -27.29 9.88
N ASP A 29 15.64 -26.93 11.14
CA ASP A 29 15.43 -27.85 12.26
C ASP A 29 13.93 -27.93 12.61
N TRP A 30 13.27 -28.91 12.01
CA TRP A 30 11.86 -29.23 12.27
C TRP A 30 11.54 -29.57 13.74
N ASN A 31 12.54 -29.82 14.60
CA ASN A 31 12.30 -30.01 16.03
C ASN A 31 11.89 -28.72 16.75
N LEU A 32 12.37 -27.56 16.28
CA LEU A 32 11.96 -26.23 16.76
C LEU A 32 10.55 -25.89 16.26
N HIS A 33 10.21 -26.38 15.06
CA HIS A 33 8.96 -26.11 14.35
C HIS A 33 7.89 -27.20 14.50
N LYS A 34 7.80 -27.82 15.68
CA LYS A 34 6.69 -28.74 16.00
C LYS A 34 5.37 -27.97 16.07
N TRP A 35 4.31 -28.58 15.57
CA TRP A 35 2.95 -28.06 15.70
C TRP A 35 2.56 -27.98 17.18
N GLN A 36 1.92 -26.88 17.56
CA GLN A 36 1.27 -26.71 18.86
C GLN A 36 -0.09 -26.05 18.60
N LYS A 37 -1.14 -26.62 19.21
CA LYS A 37 -2.46 -26.01 19.18
C LYS A 37 -2.40 -24.61 19.80
N PRO A 38 -3.03 -23.58 19.21
CA PRO A 38 -3.14 -22.26 19.85
C PRO A 38 -3.85 -22.36 21.21
N GLY A 39 -3.35 -21.60 22.19
CA GLY A 39 -4.03 -21.33 23.44
C GLY A 39 -5.19 -20.33 23.28
N SER A 40 -5.92 -20.06 24.36
CA SER A 40 -7.02 -19.08 24.37
C SER A 40 -6.57 -17.64 24.08
N ASP A 41 -5.30 -17.34 24.37
CA ASP A 41 -4.75 -15.98 24.33
C ASP A 41 -3.89 -15.76 23.07
N ASP A 42 -3.77 -16.78 22.21
CA ASP A 42 -3.04 -16.76 20.95
C ASP A 42 -3.97 -16.31 19.81
N SER A 43 -3.61 -15.22 19.15
CA SER A 43 -4.43 -14.67 18.05
C SER A 43 -4.27 -15.47 16.76
N ARG A 44 -5.37 -15.65 16.01
CA ARG A 44 -5.41 -16.31 14.70
C ARG A 44 -6.32 -15.53 13.75
N GLY A 45 -5.98 -15.53 12.47
CA GLY A 45 -6.67 -14.77 11.43
C GLY A 45 -7.50 -15.63 10.47
N PRO A 46 -8.02 -15.04 9.39
CA PRO A 46 -8.71 -15.78 8.32
C PRO A 46 -7.75 -16.67 7.50
N CYS A 47 -6.45 -16.35 7.47
CA CYS A 47 -5.47 -17.03 6.62
C CYS A 47 -4.95 -18.35 7.25
N PRO A 48 -5.30 -19.54 6.72
CA PRO A 48 -4.82 -20.82 7.24
C PRO A 48 -3.29 -20.97 7.10
N GLY A 49 -2.68 -20.33 6.10
CA GLY A 49 -1.23 -20.32 5.91
C GLY A 49 -0.48 -19.63 7.06
N LEU A 50 -0.85 -18.38 7.40
CA LEU A 50 -0.22 -17.64 8.49
C LEU A 50 -0.52 -18.29 9.86
N ASN A 51 -1.75 -18.76 10.06
CA ASN A 51 -2.11 -19.51 11.27
C ASN A 51 -1.27 -20.78 11.44
N THR A 52 -1.04 -21.52 10.36
CA THR A 52 -0.14 -22.69 10.35
C THR A 52 1.29 -22.32 10.71
N LEU A 53 1.82 -21.23 10.13
CA LEU A 53 3.17 -20.75 10.45
C LEU A 53 3.30 -20.32 11.92
N ALA A 54 2.27 -19.74 12.53
CA ALA A 54 2.23 -19.46 13.97
C ALA A 54 2.09 -20.74 14.81
N ASN A 55 1.23 -21.69 14.42
CA ASN A 55 1.10 -23.01 15.08
C ASN A 55 2.40 -23.84 15.03
N HIS A 56 3.27 -23.58 14.05
CA HIS A 56 4.61 -24.16 13.93
C HIS A 56 5.75 -23.25 14.43
N GLY A 57 5.46 -22.04 14.94
CA GLY A 57 6.49 -21.14 15.47
C GLY A 57 7.48 -20.58 14.45
N PHE A 58 7.13 -20.57 13.16
CA PHE A 58 7.82 -19.74 12.15
C PHE A 58 7.43 -18.26 12.33
N LEU A 59 6.17 -18.01 12.71
CA LEU A 59 5.71 -16.75 13.27
C LEU A 59 5.63 -16.85 14.80
N PRO A 60 5.59 -15.71 15.54
CA PRO A 60 5.26 -15.69 16.95
C PRO A 60 4.01 -16.55 17.25
N ARG A 61 4.15 -17.55 18.13
CA ARG A 61 3.08 -18.55 18.39
C ARG A 61 1.79 -17.91 18.91
N ASN A 62 1.91 -16.77 19.59
CA ASN A 62 0.80 -15.95 20.08
C ASN A 62 0.09 -15.11 19.01
N GLY A 63 0.56 -15.13 17.75
CA GLY A 63 -0.03 -14.43 16.62
C GLY A 63 0.04 -12.90 16.69
N LYS A 64 0.88 -12.32 17.55
CA LYS A 64 0.91 -10.88 17.88
C LYS A 64 2.25 -10.24 17.51
N ASN A 65 2.23 -8.93 17.25
CA ASN A 65 3.40 -8.11 16.91
C ASN A 65 4.19 -8.62 15.70
N ILE A 66 3.48 -9.06 14.65
CA ILE A 66 4.08 -9.63 13.43
C ILE A 66 4.40 -8.50 12.45
N THR A 67 5.69 -8.31 12.15
CA THR A 67 6.11 -7.36 11.11
C THR A 67 6.02 -7.97 9.71
N VAL A 68 5.99 -7.13 8.68
CA VAL A 68 6.10 -7.53 7.26
C VAL A 68 7.27 -8.51 7.04
N GLN A 69 8.43 -8.24 7.64
CA GLN A 69 9.60 -9.11 7.46
C GLN A 69 9.40 -10.48 8.10
N ASN A 70 8.73 -10.56 9.26
CA ASN A 70 8.41 -11.85 9.87
C ASN A 70 7.50 -12.70 8.97
N ILE A 71 6.54 -12.08 8.27
CA ILE A 71 5.70 -12.79 7.29
C ILE A 71 6.55 -13.32 6.14
N LEU A 72 7.39 -12.48 5.54
CA LEU A 72 8.24 -12.86 4.40
C LEU A 72 9.24 -13.96 4.75
N ASP A 73 9.89 -13.89 5.92
CA ASP A 73 10.81 -14.92 6.39
C ASP A 73 10.05 -16.23 6.68
N ALA A 74 8.89 -16.16 7.35
CA ALA A 74 8.11 -17.34 7.71
C ALA A 74 7.51 -18.08 6.50
N VAL A 75 7.05 -17.38 5.45
CA VAL A 75 6.57 -18.05 4.22
C VAL A 75 7.73 -18.63 3.41
N ASN A 76 8.89 -17.96 3.39
CA ASN A 76 10.10 -18.48 2.75
C ASN A 76 10.59 -19.75 3.44
N ASP A 77 10.69 -19.76 4.77
CA ASP A 77 11.24 -20.89 5.50
C ASP A 77 10.20 -22.02 5.62
N GLY A 78 8.97 -21.70 6.04
CA GLY A 78 7.93 -22.69 6.26
C GLY A 78 7.42 -23.37 4.98
N PHE A 79 7.37 -22.65 3.85
CA PHE A 79 6.75 -23.13 2.60
C PHE A 79 7.70 -23.21 1.39
N ASN A 80 8.95 -22.74 1.48
CA ASN A 80 9.83 -22.44 0.32
C ASN A 80 9.18 -21.46 -0.67
N PHE A 81 8.39 -20.53 -0.13
CA PHE A 81 7.69 -19.49 -0.85
C PHE A 81 8.55 -18.23 -0.80
N ARG A 82 9.31 -17.95 -1.86
CA ARG A 82 10.28 -16.85 -1.87
C ARG A 82 9.55 -15.51 -1.63
N PRO A 83 10.26 -14.47 -1.13
CA PRO A 83 9.72 -13.12 -1.13
C PRO A 83 9.42 -12.68 -2.56
N ILE A 84 8.17 -12.91 -2.98
CA ILE A 84 7.64 -12.45 -4.25
C ILE A 84 6.89 -11.15 -4.05
N ASP A 85 6.81 -10.43 -5.15
CA ASP A 85 6.17 -9.14 -5.26
C ASP A 85 4.77 -9.12 -4.61
N ILE A 86 3.93 -10.13 -4.84
CA ILE A 86 2.60 -10.17 -4.24
C ILE A 86 2.56 -10.57 -2.75
N MET A 87 3.51 -11.37 -2.24
CA MET A 87 3.62 -11.63 -0.80
C MET A 87 4.11 -10.39 -0.05
N VAL A 88 5.04 -9.65 -0.67
CA VAL A 88 5.47 -8.33 -0.18
C VAL A 88 4.26 -7.42 -0.08
N VAL A 89 3.48 -7.23 -1.16
CA VAL A 89 2.26 -6.38 -1.14
C VAL A 89 1.23 -6.87 -0.13
N ALA A 90 0.92 -8.17 -0.04
CA ALA A 90 -0.11 -8.69 0.87
C ALA A 90 0.27 -8.52 2.35
N ALA A 91 1.49 -8.91 2.75
CA ALA A 91 1.99 -8.74 4.11
C ALA A 91 2.01 -7.26 4.55
N LYS A 92 2.14 -6.38 3.57
CA LYS A 92 2.13 -4.93 3.71
C LYS A 92 0.71 -4.39 3.82
N VAL A 93 -0.20 -4.68 2.88
CA VAL A 93 -1.63 -4.30 2.93
C VAL A 93 -2.26 -4.75 4.26
N ALA A 94 -1.80 -5.86 4.84
CA ALA A 94 -2.26 -6.33 6.15
C ALA A 94 -2.02 -5.34 7.31
N LEU A 95 -1.02 -4.45 7.32
CA LEU A 95 -0.93 -3.46 8.43
C LEU A 95 -1.94 -2.31 8.30
N LEU A 96 -2.68 -2.18 7.18
CA LEU A 96 -3.90 -1.35 7.15
C LEU A 96 -5.00 -1.89 8.08
N SER A 97 -4.88 -3.13 8.55
CA SER A 97 -5.90 -3.73 9.41
C SER A 97 -5.79 -3.33 10.88
N THR A 98 -4.85 -2.45 11.22
CA THR A 98 -4.56 -2.01 12.59
C THR A 98 -4.05 -0.56 12.59
N ASP A 99 -4.17 0.14 13.71
CA ASP A 99 -3.56 1.47 13.88
C ASP A 99 -2.03 1.41 14.11
N ASN A 100 -1.45 0.21 14.20
CA ASN A 100 -0.02 0.06 14.37
C ASN A 100 0.77 0.18 13.06
N VAL A 101 1.71 1.13 13.03
CA VAL A 101 2.50 1.46 11.83
C VAL A 101 3.54 0.41 11.41
N ASN A 102 3.86 -0.59 12.24
CA ASN A 102 5.00 -1.51 12.02
C ASN A 102 4.66 -3.01 12.08
N TYR A 103 3.59 -3.39 12.79
CA TYR A 103 3.23 -4.78 13.01
C TYR A 103 1.72 -5.00 13.02
N VAL A 104 1.29 -6.23 12.78
CA VAL A 104 -0.10 -6.67 12.82
C VAL A 104 -0.24 -7.89 13.75
N THR A 105 -1.43 -8.09 14.30
CA THR A 105 -1.88 -9.27 15.02
C THR A 105 -2.77 -10.10 14.09
N LEU A 106 -2.63 -11.42 14.05
CA LEU A 106 -3.24 -12.26 12.99
C LEU A 106 -4.76 -12.05 12.84
N GLU A 107 -5.50 -11.90 13.95
CA GLU A 107 -6.93 -11.62 13.95
C GLU A 107 -7.29 -10.27 13.30
N GLU A 108 -6.45 -9.24 13.43
CA GLU A 108 -6.67 -7.94 12.79
C GLU A 108 -6.75 -8.09 11.26
N SER A 109 -5.97 -9.00 10.66
CA SER A 109 -6.03 -9.29 9.22
C SER A 109 -7.37 -9.87 8.73
N GLY A 110 -8.29 -10.18 9.65
CA GLY A 110 -9.72 -10.45 9.41
C GLY A 110 -10.57 -9.20 9.15
N LEU A 111 -9.98 -8.01 8.98
CA LEU A 111 -10.71 -6.78 8.68
C LEU A 111 -11.42 -6.84 7.31
N TYR A 112 -12.74 -7.05 7.33
CA TYR A 112 -13.57 -7.10 6.13
C TYR A 112 -13.40 -5.87 5.23
N GLY A 113 -13.17 -6.13 3.94
CA GLY A 113 -12.96 -5.12 2.91
C GLY A 113 -11.49 -4.79 2.66
N ASN A 114 -10.57 -5.21 3.53
CA ASN A 114 -9.11 -5.13 3.31
C ASN A 114 -8.68 -6.26 2.34
N ILE A 115 -7.87 -7.21 2.82
CA ILE A 115 -7.60 -8.50 2.18
C ILE A 115 -8.78 -9.45 2.39
N GLU A 116 -9.35 -9.48 3.60
CA GLU A 116 -10.52 -10.31 3.93
C GLU A 116 -11.74 -9.91 3.08
N HIS A 117 -12.44 -10.92 2.55
CA HIS A 117 -13.46 -10.78 1.54
C HIS A 117 -14.55 -11.87 1.62
N ASP A 118 -15.74 -11.51 1.13
CA ASP A 118 -16.84 -12.44 0.88
C ASP A 118 -16.41 -13.61 -0.03
N THR A 119 -17.19 -14.69 0.00
CA THR A 119 -17.08 -15.86 -0.88
C THR A 119 -15.80 -16.68 -0.68
N SER A 120 -15.33 -16.64 0.56
CA SER A 120 -14.19 -17.39 1.12
C SER A 120 -14.34 -18.91 0.98
N LEU A 121 -13.19 -19.59 0.91
CA LEU A 121 -13.09 -21.07 0.76
C LEU A 121 -13.45 -21.85 2.04
N SER A 122 -13.42 -21.20 3.21
CA SER A 122 -13.57 -21.89 4.51
C SER A 122 -14.09 -21.02 5.66
N ARG A 123 -14.40 -19.75 5.42
CA ARG A 123 -14.88 -18.76 6.41
C ARG A 123 -16.24 -18.23 5.95
N SER A 124 -17.08 -17.74 6.87
CA SER A 124 -18.34 -17.11 6.50
C SER A 124 -18.11 -15.69 5.97
N ASP A 125 -18.96 -15.22 5.07
CA ASP A 125 -19.02 -13.80 4.73
C ASP A 125 -19.27 -12.96 5.99
N TYR A 126 -18.64 -11.79 6.08
CA TYR A 126 -18.76 -10.88 7.24
C TYR A 126 -20.23 -10.49 7.53
N ALA A 127 -21.05 -10.34 6.49
CA ALA A 127 -22.48 -10.05 6.63
C ALA A 127 -23.32 -11.25 7.13
N LEU A 128 -22.76 -12.47 7.11
CA LEU A 128 -23.45 -13.71 7.47
C LEU A 128 -22.95 -14.33 8.79
N GLY A 129 -21.74 -14.01 9.26
CA GLY A 129 -21.23 -14.50 10.53
C GLY A 129 -19.72 -14.35 10.69
N ASP A 130 -19.09 -15.40 11.25
CA ASP A 130 -17.66 -15.43 11.57
C ASP A 130 -16.79 -15.55 10.31
N ASN A 131 -16.13 -14.44 9.96
CA ASN A 131 -15.22 -14.32 8.82
C ASN A 131 -13.75 -14.67 9.17
N ILE A 132 -13.45 -15.08 10.41
CA ILE A 132 -12.09 -15.36 10.87
C ILE A 132 -11.85 -16.87 11.03
N HIS A 133 -12.78 -17.58 11.67
CA HIS A 133 -12.56 -18.99 12.04
C HIS A 133 -12.97 -19.98 10.95
N PHE A 134 -12.31 -21.14 10.94
CA PHE A 134 -12.62 -22.23 10.03
C PHE A 134 -14.06 -22.76 10.24
N ASN A 135 -14.81 -22.81 9.16
CA ASN A 135 -16.19 -23.29 9.09
C ASN A 135 -16.26 -24.52 8.17
N GLU A 136 -16.40 -25.71 8.77
CA GLU A 136 -16.47 -26.99 8.04
C GLU A 136 -17.59 -26.99 6.99
N THR A 137 -18.77 -26.43 7.30
CA THR A 137 -19.92 -26.39 6.37
C THR A 137 -19.59 -25.65 5.08
N ILE A 138 -18.78 -24.60 5.17
CA ILE A 138 -18.35 -23.81 4.00
C ILE A 138 -17.21 -24.53 3.27
N TYR A 139 -16.27 -25.11 4.03
CA TYR A 139 -15.17 -25.89 3.47
C TYR A 139 -15.64 -27.15 2.72
N GLN A 140 -16.83 -27.69 3.02
CA GLN A 140 -17.39 -28.86 2.31
C GLN A 140 -17.48 -28.69 0.79
N THR A 141 -17.66 -27.46 0.28
CA THR A 141 -17.63 -27.17 -1.17
C THR A 141 -16.26 -27.48 -1.77
N LEU A 142 -15.17 -27.13 -1.07
CA LEU A 142 -13.80 -27.51 -1.47
C LEU A 142 -13.55 -29.00 -1.21
N ALA A 143 -13.87 -29.50 -0.02
CA ALA A 143 -13.69 -30.90 0.38
C ALA A 143 -14.27 -31.89 -0.65
N SER A 144 -15.48 -31.61 -1.14
CA SER A 144 -16.23 -32.46 -2.08
C SER A 144 -15.84 -32.27 -3.55
N SER A 145 -15.04 -31.25 -3.88
CA SER A 145 -14.65 -30.95 -5.28
C SER A 145 -13.73 -32.01 -5.89
N ASN A 146 -13.63 -32.04 -7.22
CA ASN A 146 -12.88 -33.04 -7.98
C ASN A 146 -13.22 -34.51 -7.58
N PRO A 147 -14.50 -34.94 -7.70
CA PRO A 147 -14.92 -36.27 -7.25
C PRO A 147 -14.25 -37.40 -8.04
N GLY A 148 -13.98 -38.52 -7.37
CA GLY A 148 -13.32 -39.69 -7.96
C GLY A 148 -11.79 -39.68 -7.96
N VAL A 149 -11.15 -38.57 -7.56
CA VAL A 149 -9.69 -38.47 -7.37
C VAL A 149 -9.32 -37.88 -6.00
N ASP A 150 -8.07 -38.09 -5.59
CA ASP A 150 -7.50 -37.76 -4.28
C ASP A 150 -6.68 -36.45 -4.26
N TYR A 151 -6.74 -35.66 -5.35
CA TYR A 151 -6.09 -34.35 -5.48
C TYR A 151 -7.08 -33.25 -5.91
N TYR A 152 -6.75 -32.00 -5.59
CA TYR A 152 -7.31 -30.81 -6.23
C TYR A 152 -6.42 -30.41 -7.41
N ASN A 153 -7.04 -29.81 -8.42
CA ASN A 153 -6.38 -29.22 -9.58
C ASN A 153 -6.97 -27.84 -9.92
N ILE A 154 -6.33 -27.13 -10.86
CA ILE A 154 -6.75 -25.84 -11.42
C ILE A 154 -8.27 -25.78 -11.71
N THR A 155 -8.81 -26.77 -12.45
CA THR A 155 -10.23 -26.80 -12.83
C THR A 155 -11.16 -26.93 -11.61
N SER A 156 -10.85 -27.82 -10.67
CA SER A 156 -11.65 -27.99 -9.46
C SER A 156 -11.59 -26.76 -8.55
N ALA A 157 -10.44 -26.07 -8.50
CA ALA A 157 -10.29 -24.84 -7.72
C ALA A 157 -11.13 -23.70 -8.33
N ALA A 158 -11.09 -23.54 -9.65
CA ALA A 158 -11.96 -22.59 -10.36
C ALA A 158 -13.45 -22.88 -10.12
N GLN A 159 -13.87 -24.15 -10.20
CA GLN A 159 -15.25 -24.57 -9.91
C GLN A 159 -15.68 -24.25 -8.46
N VAL A 160 -14.79 -24.40 -7.48
CA VAL A 160 -15.08 -24.03 -6.08
C VAL A 160 -15.22 -22.51 -5.93
N VAL A 161 -14.35 -21.74 -6.58
CA VAL A 161 -14.42 -20.27 -6.63
C VAL A 161 -15.74 -19.80 -7.28
N GLU A 162 -16.24 -20.49 -8.29
CA GLU A 162 -17.56 -20.21 -8.87
C GLU A 162 -18.71 -20.62 -7.95
N GLN A 163 -18.68 -21.84 -7.41
CA GLN A 163 -19.76 -22.38 -6.58
C GLN A 163 -19.98 -21.54 -5.32
N ARG A 164 -18.90 -21.18 -4.62
CA ARG A 164 -18.98 -20.29 -3.44
C ARG A 164 -19.64 -18.94 -3.79
N LEU A 165 -19.29 -18.36 -4.95
CA LEU A 165 -19.92 -17.13 -5.42
C LEU A 165 -21.41 -17.31 -5.78
N VAL A 166 -21.83 -18.49 -6.24
CA VAL A 166 -23.25 -18.80 -6.49
C VAL A 166 -24.01 -18.95 -5.18
N ASP A 167 -23.44 -19.66 -4.20
CA ASP A 167 -24.04 -19.86 -2.87
C ASP A 167 -24.30 -18.51 -2.19
N ASP A 168 -23.30 -17.64 -2.17
CA ASP A 168 -23.37 -16.39 -1.40
C ASP A 168 -24.13 -15.29 -2.15
N LYS A 169 -24.25 -15.36 -3.49
CA LYS A 169 -25.24 -14.56 -4.24
C LYS A 169 -26.69 -14.84 -3.81
N ILE A 170 -26.96 -16.01 -3.25
CA ILE A 170 -28.28 -16.38 -2.71
C ILE A 170 -28.38 -15.99 -1.23
N ALA A 171 -27.30 -16.19 -0.46
CA ALA A 171 -27.31 -16.01 0.99
C ALA A 171 -27.03 -14.58 1.48
N ASN A 172 -26.19 -13.81 0.78
CA ASN A 172 -25.65 -12.51 1.20
C ASN A 172 -26.16 -11.36 0.29
N PRO A 173 -27.20 -10.60 0.70
CA PRO A 173 -27.67 -9.43 -0.04
C PRO A 173 -26.68 -8.25 -0.11
N ALA A 174 -25.63 -8.26 0.72
CA ALA A 174 -24.60 -7.23 0.78
C ALA A 174 -23.29 -7.65 0.06
N LEU A 175 -23.28 -8.81 -0.60
CA LEU A 175 -22.14 -9.41 -1.28
C LEU A 175 -21.35 -8.42 -2.16
N ILE A 176 -20.04 -8.36 -1.94
CA ILE A 176 -19.10 -7.64 -2.78
C ILE A 176 -18.33 -8.64 -3.66
N ASN A 177 -18.34 -8.41 -4.98
CA ASN A 177 -17.64 -9.22 -5.97
C ASN A 177 -17.17 -8.33 -7.13
N THR A 178 -16.03 -7.68 -6.95
CA THR A 178 -15.32 -6.89 -7.96
C THR A 178 -14.14 -7.67 -8.52
N ILE A 179 -13.32 -7.04 -9.37
CA ILE A 179 -12.04 -7.60 -9.84
C ILE A 179 -11.07 -7.90 -8.67
N LYS A 180 -11.16 -7.19 -7.54
CA LYS A 180 -10.33 -7.43 -6.35
C LYS A 180 -10.61 -8.81 -5.75
N GLU A 181 -11.88 -9.10 -5.44
CA GLU A 181 -12.28 -10.33 -4.75
C GLU A 181 -11.98 -11.56 -5.61
N ILE A 182 -12.31 -11.56 -6.90
CA ILE A 182 -11.94 -12.69 -7.77
C ILE A 182 -10.42 -12.88 -7.90
N THR A 183 -9.65 -11.78 -7.91
CA THR A 183 -8.18 -11.83 -7.94
C THR A 183 -7.62 -12.46 -6.66
N PHE A 184 -8.14 -12.10 -5.48
CA PHE A 184 -7.69 -12.67 -4.21
C PHE A 184 -8.08 -14.15 -4.10
N ARG A 185 -9.32 -14.52 -4.40
CA ARG A 185 -9.82 -15.92 -4.30
C ARG A 185 -9.12 -16.90 -5.26
N THR A 186 -8.84 -16.47 -6.49
CA THR A 186 -8.06 -17.28 -7.45
C THR A 186 -6.59 -17.39 -7.05
N ARG A 187 -6.04 -16.38 -6.36
CA ARG A 187 -4.70 -16.40 -5.77
C ARG A 187 -4.60 -17.30 -4.54
N GLU A 188 -5.60 -17.29 -3.66
CA GLU A 188 -5.71 -18.21 -2.52
C GLU A 188 -5.79 -19.67 -2.97
N SER A 189 -6.52 -19.90 -4.06
CA SER A 189 -6.55 -21.18 -4.74
C SER A 189 -5.17 -21.61 -5.24
N ALA A 190 -4.41 -20.68 -5.85
CA ALA A 190 -3.03 -20.92 -6.23
C ALA A 190 -2.10 -21.14 -5.02
N PHE A 191 -2.32 -20.48 -3.87
CA PHE A 191 -1.52 -20.70 -2.65
C PHE A 191 -1.64 -22.12 -2.14
N TYR A 192 -2.85 -22.68 -2.00
CA TYR A 192 -2.97 -24.06 -1.51
C TYR A 192 -2.50 -25.09 -2.56
N LEU A 193 -2.75 -24.86 -3.86
CA LEU A 193 -2.29 -25.75 -4.94
C LEU A 193 -0.76 -25.80 -5.07
N SER A 194 -0.08 -24.68 -4.84
CA SER A 194 1.39 -24.60 -4.88
C SER A 194 2.03 -25.10 -3.57
N THR A 195 1.56 -24.62 -2.43
CA THR A 195 2.15 -24.88 -1.11
C THR A 195 1.95 -26.32 -0.65
N MET A 196 0.74 -26.88 -0.84
CA MET A 196 0.41 -28.26 -0.45
C MET A 196 0.55 -29.24 -1.62
N GLY A 197 1.25 -28.85 -2.69
CA GLY A 197 1.25 -29.58 -3.94
C GLY A 197 2.45 -29.26 -4.84
N ASN A 198 2.17 -28.90 -6.09
CA ASN A 198 3.18 -28.59 -7.09
C ASN A 198 2.76 -27.36 -7.90
N VAL A 199 3.54 -26.28 -7.80
CA VAL A 199 3.23 -24.99 -8.45
C VAL A 199 3.17 -25.07 -9.97
N THR A 200 4.00 -25.90 -10.60
CA THR A 200 4.04 -26.04 -12.07
C THR A 200 2.89 -26.89 -12.60
N ALA A 201 2.50 -27.95 -11.87
CA ALA A 201 1.39 -28.81 -12.27
C ALA A 201 0.01 -28.26 -11.86
N GLY A 202 -0.04 -27.34 -10.90
CA GLY A 202 -1.28 -26.80 -10.35
C GLY A 202 -2.15 -27.87 -9.69
N THR A 203 -1.54 -28.80 -8.97
CA THR A 203 -2.21 -29.90 -8.27
C THR A 203 -1.71 -30.07 -6.84
N ALA A 204 -2.61 -30.40 -5.90
CA ALA A 204 -2.28 -30.69 -4.51
C ALA A 204 -3.10 -31.87 -3.97
N PRO A 205 -2.52 -32.85 -3.27
CA PRO A 205 -3.27 -33.93 -2.62
C PRO A 205 -4.29 -33.38 -1.62
N LYS A 206 -5.54 -33.84 -1.69
CA LYS A 206 -6.64 -33.40 -0.83
C LYS A 206 -6.28 -33.55 0.65
N LYS A 207 -5.63 -34.66 1.00
CA LYS A 207 -5.15 -34.94 2.36
C LYS A 207 -4.30 -33.81 2.95
N PHE A 208 -3.44 -33.17 2.15
CA PHE A 208 -2.56 -32.11 2.63
C PHE A 208 -3.30 -30.78 2.79
N VAL A 209 -4.19 -30.47 1.84
CA VAL A 209 -5.03 -29.27 1.88
C VAL A 209 -6.06 -29.35 3.01
N ASP A 210 -6.68 -30.51 3.23
CA ASP A 210 -7.61 -30.76 4.35
C ASP A 210 -6.96 -30.52 5.70
N ILE A 211 -5.69 -30.91 5.89
CA ILE A 211 -4.94 -30.70 7.13
C ILE A 211 -4.56 -29.21 7.28
N LEU A 212 -4.15 -28.54 6.20
CA LEU A 212 -3.90 -27.10 6.20
C LEU A 212 -5.14 -26.31 6.64
N PHE A 213 -6.33 -26.64 6.13
CA PHE A 213 -7.55 -25.89 6.43
C PHE A 213 -8.21 -26.29 7.77
N ARG A 214 -8.30 -27.59 8.10
CA ARG A 214 -8.99 -28.07 9.32
C ARG A 214 -8.14 -28.02 10.58
N GLU A 215 -6.83 -28.21 10.46
CA GLU A 215 -5.92 -28.32 11.61
C GLU A 215 -4.92 -27.16 11.70
N GLU A 216 -4.80 -26.36 10.64
CA GLU A 216 -3.80 -25.29 10.48
C GLU A 216 -2.41 -25.81 10.87
N ARG A 217 -2.03 -26.90 10.20
CA ARG A 217 -0.85 -27.74 10.47
C ARG A 217 -0.13 -28.10 9.18
N LEU A 218 1.20 -28.19 9.25
CA LEU A 218 2.02 -28.76 8.17
C LEU A 218 1.89 -30.29 8.17
N PRO A 219 1.53 -30.96 7.06
CA PRO A 219 1.30 -32.42 7.01
C PRO A 219 2.59 -33.27 7.03
N LEU A 220 3.52 -32.96 7.94
CA LEU A 220 4.86 -33.55 8.01
C LEU A 220 4.84 -35.07 8.30
N GLU A 221 3.90 -35.53 9.11
CA GLU A 221 3.70 -36.95 9.42
C GLU A 221 3.02 -37.69 8.25
N GLU A 222 2.20 -36.97 7.49
CA GLU A 222 1.45 -37.45 6.34
C GLU A 222 2.27 -37.53 5.05
N GLY A 223 3.50 -37.03 5.08
CA GLY A 223 4.48 -37.10 3.98
C GLY A 223 4.71 -35.78 3.25
N TRP A 224 4.01 -34.69 3.59
CA TRP A 224 4.25 -33.38 3.00
C TRP A 224 5.63 -32.83 3.41
N ARG A 225 6.27 -32.12 2.49
CA ARG A 225 7.48 -31.31 2.72
C ARG A 225 7.34 -30.02 1.92
N PRO A 226 8.05 -28.92 2.28
CA PRO A 226 8.08 -27.70 1.47
C PRO A 226 8.42 -28.00 0.02
N SER A 227 7.86 -27.23 -0.92
CA SER A 227 8.02 -27.47 -2.35
C SER A 227 9.49 -27.59 -2.73
N ALA A 228 9.85 -28.63 -3.49
CA ALA A 228 11.21 -28.83 -3.98
C ALA A 228 11.65 -27.76 -5.00
N VAL A 229 10.67 -27.15 -5.68
CA VAL A 229 10.85 -25.97 -6.55
C VAL A 229 10.46 -24.74 -5.74
N PRO A 230 11.32 -23.70 -5.63
CA PRO A 230 10.93 -22.44 -5.01
C PRO A 230 9.66 -21.88 -5.65
N ILE A 231 8.69 -21.50 -4.83
CA ILE A 231 7.50 -20.79 -5.32
C ILE A 231 7.90 -19.32 -5.44
N ASP A 232 7.94 -18.79 -6.66
CA ASP A 232 8.47 -17.47 -6.96
C ASP A 232 7.73 -16.79 -8.14
N ASP A 233 8.10 -15.54 -8.46
CA ASP A 233 7.46 -14.72 -9.51
C ASP A 233 7.54 -15.34 -10.92
N SER A 234 8.42 -16.33 -11.15
CA SER A 234 8.48 -17.05 -12.44
C SER A 234 7.39 -18.09 -12.62
N ASN A 235 6.73 -18.52 -11.54
CA ASN A 235 5.81 -19.66 -11.57
C ASN A 235 4.45 -19.41 -10.87
N PHE A 236 4.43 -18.65 -9.77
CA PHE A 236 3.19 -18.42 -9.02
C PHE A 236 2.14 -17.59 -9.78
N PRO A 237 2.49 -16.48 -10.47
CA PRO A 237 1.53 -15.71 -11.26
C PRO A 237 0.90 -16.54 -12.39
N THR A 238 1.67 -17.42 -13.02
CA THR A 238 1.18 -18.33 -14.07
C THR A 238 0.12 -19.30 -13.52
N LEU A 239 0.34 -19.86 -12.33
CA LEU A 239 -0.66 -20.71 -11.68
C LEU A 239 -1.93 -19.94 -11.32
N GLN A 240 -1.81 -18.72 -10.76
CA GLN A 240 -2.96 -17.86 -10.50
C GLN A 240 -3.75 -17.58 -11.77
N SER A 241 -3.08 -17.15 -12.85
CA SER A 241 -3.73 -16.89 -14.15
C SER A 241 -4.42 -18.13 -14.71
N ALA A 242 -3.84 -19.32 -14.55
CA ALA A 242 -4.47 -20.57 -14.98
C ALA A 242 -5.75 -20.89 -14.21
N VAL A 243 -5.81 -20.62 -12.89
CA VAL A 243 -7.04 -20.74 -12.10
C VAL A 243 -8.08 -19.70 -12.53
N PHE A 244 -7.68 -18.43 -12.67
CA PHE A 244 -8.58 -17.36 -13.12
C PHE A 244 -9.20 -17.65 -14.50
N ASN A 245 -8.37 -18.03 -15.48
CA ASN A 245 -8.81 -18.37 -16.84
C ASN A 245 -9.65 -19.65 -16.93
N ALA A 246 -9.64 -20.49 -15.89
CA ALA A 246 -10.52 -21.66 -15.78
C ALA A 246 -11.89 -21.33 -15.16
N THR A 247 -12.11 -20.09 -14.67
CA THR A 247 -13.44 -19.59 -14.29
C THR A 247 -14.19 -19.00 -15.48
N SER A 248 -15.50 -19.01 -15.40
CA SER A 248 -16.42 -18.23 -16.24
C SER A 248 -16.82 -16.88 -15.60
N TRP A 249 -16.03 -16.40 -14.63
CA TRP A 249 -16.35 -15.17 -13.90
C TRP A 249 -16.53 -13.97 -14.84
N GLN A 250 -17.51 -13.14 -14.54
CA GLN A 250 -17.79 -11.88 -15.24
C GLN A 250 -17.99 -10.77 -14.19
N PRO A 251 -17.59 -9.53 -14.49
CA PRO A 251 -17.92 -8.38 -13.65
C PRO A 251 -19.44 -8.21 -13.54
N SER A 252 -19.91 -7.64 -12.43
CA SER A 252 -21.32 -7.67 -12.00
C SER A 252 -22.34 -6.89 -12.84
N GLY A 253 -21.98 -6.40 -14.03
CA GLY A 253 -22.81 -5.56 -14.91
C GLY A 253 -23.13 -4.16 -14.38
N LYS A 254 -22.99 -3.96 -13.07
CA LYS A 254 -22.83 -2.66 -12.42
C LYS A 254 -21.35 -2.36 -12.26
N VAL A 255 -20.94 -1.14 -12.57
CA VAL A 255 -19.62 -0.59 -12.23
C VAL A 255 -19.56 -0.47 -10.70
N ILE A 256 -18.85 -1.38 -10.06
CA ILE A 256 -18.50 -1.32 -8.64
C ILE A 256 -16.98 -1.31 -8.59
N CYS A 257 -16.42 -0.17 -8.23
CA CYS A 257 -14.98 -0.02 -8.18
C CYS A 257 -14.37 -0.92 -7.09
N PRO A 258 -13.22 -1.56 -7.36
CA PRO A 258 -12.48 -2.24 -6.32
C PRO A 258 -12.07 -1.21 -5.26
N TRP A 259 -12.25 -1.56 -4.00
CA TRP A 259 -11.91 -0.73 -2.86
C TRP A 259 -11.18 -1.58 -1.83
N ILE A 260 -10.31 -0.96 -1.03
CA ILE A 260 -9.61 -1.59 0.08
C ILE A 260 -9.99 -0.82 1.32
N ARG A 261 -10.50 -1.51 2.34
CA ARG A 261 -10.62 -0.95 3.69
C ARG A 261 -9.23 -0.83 4.27
N ASP A 262 -8.97 0.34 4.84
CA ASP A 262 -7.62 0.83 5.05
C ASP A 262 -7.30 1.15 6.52
N GLN A 263 -8.32 1.09 7.38
CA GLN A 263 -8.18 1.13 8.83
C GLN A 263 -9.36 0.42 9.51
N PRO A 264 -9.24 0.03 10.80
CA PRO A 264 -10.34 -0.55 11.57
C PRO A 264 -11.58 0.35 11.64
N GLU A 265 -11.38 1.66 11.55
CA GLU A 265 -12.39 2.69 11.76
C GLU A 265 -12.98 3.16 10.41
N GLY A 266 -14.21 2.77 10.07
CA GLY A 266 -14.82 3.20 8.81
C GLY A 266 -16.10 2.44 8.44
N PRO A 267 -16.83 2.90 7.39
CA PRO A 267 -18.00 2.20 6.89
C PRO A 267 -17.60 0.85 6.30
N SER A 268 -18.38 -0.20 6.58
CA SER A 268 -18.13 -1.57 6.10
C SER A 268 -18.33 -1.76 4.59
N SER A 269 -18.82 -0.74 3.87
CA SER A 269 -19.01 -0.74 2.42
C SER A 269 -19.08 0.69 1.89
N ILE A 270 -18.42 0.98 0.78
CA ILE A 270 -18.57 2.25 0.06
C ILE A 270 -19.57 2.05 -1.09
N THR A 271 -20.78 2.60 -0.96
CA THR A 271 -21.72 2.69 -2.08
C THR A 271 -21.43 3.96 -2.87
N ILE A 272 -20.80 3.84 -4.04
CA ILE A 272 -20.74 4.93 -5.02
C ILE A 272 -22.14 5.11 -5.60
N ASN A 273 -22.98 5.87 -4.92
CA ASN A 273 -24.24 6.34 -5.48
C ASN A 273 -23.92 7.30 -6.63
N HIS A 274 -24.57 7.15 -7.78
CA HIS A 274 -24.71 8.25 -8.73
C HIS A 274 -25.82 9.20 -8.22
N PRO A 275 -25.52 10.41 -7.71
CA PRO A 275 -26.54 11.43 -7.61
C PRO A 275 -26.75 12.07 -9.00
N PRO A 276 -27.99 12.26 -9.46
CA PRO A 276 -28.24 13.25 -10.50
C PRO A 276 -28.00 14.63 -9.87
N SER A 277 -26.96 15.33 -10.35
CA SER A 277 -26.39 16.61 -9.85
C SER A 277 -25.43 16.51 -8.64
N PRO A 278 -24.38 17.36 -8.58
CA PRO A 278 -23.22 17.14 -7.74
C PRO A 278 -23.42 17.74 -6.33
N GLN A 279 -23.74 16.87 -5.37
CA GLN A 279 -23.28 17.07 -4.02
C GLN A 279 -22.45 15.86 -3.61
N LEU A 280 -21.18 16.10 -3.29
CA LEU A 280 -20.34 15.20 -2.52
C LEU A 280 -20.99 15.09 -1.13
N VAL A 281 -21.90 14.11 -0.97
CA VAL A 281 -22.49 13.83 0.33
C VAL A 281 -21.46 13.07 1.17
N VAL A 282 -20.50 13.81 1.71
CA VAL A 282 -19.63 13.37 2.79
C VAL A 282 -20.53 13.13 4.01
N THR A 283 -21.03 11.90 4.13
CA THR A 283 -21.78 11.50 5.31
C THR A 283 -20.83 11.34 6.50
N SER A 284 -21.12 12.09 7.57
CA SER A 284 -20.33 12.25 8.81
C SER A 284 -19.09 13.16 8.73
N THR A 285 -19.07 14.12 9.65
CA THR A 285 -18.06 15.17 9.82
C THR A 285 -16.90 14.69 10.69
N SER A 286 -16.25 13.57 10.33
CA SER A 286 -15.19 12.96 11.15
C SER A 286 -14.09 12.22 10.38
N ASN A 287 -14.17 12.08 9.05
CA ASN A 287 -13.44 11.04 8.33
C ASN A 287 -12.36 11.53 7.33
N ILE A 288 -11.83 12.74 7.48
CA ILE A 288 -10.72 13.20 6.62
C ILE A 288 -9.40 12.50 6.99
N GLY A 289 -9.13 12.28 8.27
CA GLY A 289 -8.07 11.38 8.73
C GLY A 289 -8.25 9.96 8.21
N THR A 290 -9.49 9.51 8.04
CA THR A 290 -9.81 8.20 7.46
C THR A 290 -9.29 8.10 6.02
N HIS A 291 -9.68 9.03 5.14
CA HIS A 291 -9.21 9.03 3.76
C HIS A 291 -7.69 9.29 3.62
N LEU A 292 -7.07 10.00 4.57
CA LEU A 292 -5.65 10.33 4.51
C LEU A 292 -4.76 9.15 4.94
N LYS A 293 -5.10 8.46 6.04
CA LYS A 293 -4.46 7.19 6.46
C LYS A 293 -4.52 6.16 5.32
N ALA A 294 -5.66 6.07 4.62
CA ALA A 294 -5.88 5.19 3.49
C ALA A 294 -4.85 5.35 2.38
N PHE A 295 -4.67 6.61 1.98
CA PHE A 295 -3.85 6.98 0.84
C PHE A 295 -2.36 6.86 1.17
N LEU A 296 -1.99 7.25 2.39
CA LEU A 296 -0.63 7.20 2.92
C LEU A 296 -0.02 5.80 2.95
N PHE A 297 -0.75 4.84 3.49
CA PHE A 297 -0.15 3.56 3.86
C PHE A 297 0.02 2.64 2.65
N ASN A 298 -0.87 2.68 1.64
CA ASN A 298 -0.75 1.92 0.39
C ASN A 298 0.62 2.08 -0.32
N TYR A 299 1.39 3.11 0.01
CA TYR A 299 2.69 3.41 -0.60
C TYR A 299 3.92 2.90 0.18
N TYR A 300 3.83 2.58 1.49
CA TYR A 300 4.90 1.84 2.21
C TYR A 300 5.22 0.49 1.55
N LEU A 301 4.26 -0.01 0.78
CA LEU A 301 4.16 -1.38 0.33
C LEU A 301 5.09 -1.70 -0.85
N ILE A 302 5.78 -0.70 -1.38
CA ILE A 302 6.52 -0.79 -2.65
C ILE A 302 8.04 -0.89 -2.46
N TRP A 303 8.61 -0.18 -1.48
CA TRP A 303 10.03 0.19 -1.44
C TRP A 303 11.11 -0.91 -1.27
N ARG A 304 10.79 -2.18 -0.95
CA ARG A 304 11.82 -3.19 -0.57
C ARG A 304 12.47 -3.93 -1.76
N ARG A 305 13.22 -3.15 -2.56
CA ARG A 305 14.41 -3.51 -3.38
C ARG A 305 14.30 -4.50 -4.56
N ASN A 306 14.56 -3.93 -5.75
CA ASN A 306 15.67 -4.29 -6.66
C ASN A 306 15.96 -5.79 -6.87
N VAL A 307 15.29 -6.41 -7.85
CA VAL A 307 15.78 -7.58 -8.58
C VAL A 307 15.69 -7.30 -10.08
N LYS A 308 16.78 -7.55 -10.83
CA LYS A 308 16.77 -7.40 -12.30
C LYS A 308 15.87 -8.48 -12.93
N ILE A 309 14.77 -8.07 -13.55
CA ILE A 309 14.02 -8.93 -14.49
C ILE A 309 14.11 -8.32 -15.89
N SER A 310 14.80 -9.03 -16.78
CA SER A 310 14.81 -8.72 -18.21
C SER A 310 13.54 -9.26 -18.86
N ALA A 311 12.61 -8.39 -19.22
CA ALA A 311 11.38 -8.77 -19.89
C ALA A 311 11.66 -9.27 -21.33
N LEU A 312 11.56 -10.58 -21.55
CA LEU A 312 11.55 -11.19 -22.88
C LEU A 312 10.14 -11.14 -23.49
N TYR A 313 9.67 -9.93 -23.82
CA TYR A 313 8.51 -9.79 -24.70
C TYR A 313 8.90 -10.19 -26.14
N HIS A 314 8.51 -11.40 -26.54
CA HIS A 314 8.51 -11.77 -27.97
C HIS A 314 7.31 -11.11 -28.67
N SER A 315 7.45 -9.83 -29.05
CA SER A 315 6.68 -9.26 -30.15
C SER A 315 7.54 -9.25 -31.42
N THR A 316 6.97 -9.66 -32.55
CA THR A 316 7.72 -9.84 -33.80
C THR A 316 7.86 -8.53 -34.58
N SER A 317 8.75 -7.64 -34.13
CA SER A 317 9.27 -6.52 -34.95
C SER A 317 10.60 -5.97 -34.40
N PRO A 318 11.66 -5.82 -35.22
CA PRO A 318 12.95 -5.36 -34.72
C PRO A 318 13.07 -3.82 -34.76
N VAL A 319 13.07 -3.19 -33.59
CA VAL A 319 13.64 -1.84 -33.38
C VAL A 319 14.67 -1.94 -32.26
N GLN A 320 15.90 -1.47 -32.53
CA GLN A 320 17.04 -1.64 -31.63
C GLN A 320 16.91 -0.78 -30.37
N ALA A 321 16.75 -1.41 -29.21
CA ALA A 321 17.00 -0.75 -27.94
C ALA A 321 18.51 -0.61 -27.71
N GLN A 322 19.02 0.63 -27.63
CA GLN A 322 20.38 0.89 -27.18
C GLN A 322 20.46 0.73 -25.66
N HIS A 323 21.41 -0.09 -25.19
CA HIS A 323 21.72 -0.19 -23.76
C HIS A 323 22.25 1.14 -23.22
N VAL A 324 21.63 1.65 -22.17
CA VAL A 324 22.24 2.60 -21.24
C VAL A 324 22.32 1.92 -19.88
N GLU A 325 23.53 1.59 -19.44
CA GLU A 325 23.76 1.10 -18.07
C GLU A 325 23.49 2.23 -17.08
N ARG A 326 22.47 2.08 -16.22
CA ARG A 326 22.29 2.95 -15.05
C ARG A 326 22.62 2.19 -13.77
N ASN A 327 23.86 2.37 -13.34
CA ASN A 327 24.27 2.12 -11.95
C ASN A 327 23.86 3.33 -11.11
N ALA A 328 22.74 3.24 -10.38
CA ALA A 328 22.40 4.17 -9.31
C ALA A 328 21.56 3.43 -8.26
N MET A 329 21.93 3.56 -6.99
CA MET A 329 21.19 2.98 -5.87
C MET A 329 19.97 3.86 -5.57
N THR A 330 18.77 3.28 -5.56
CA THR A 330 17.50 4.02 -5.47
C THR A 330 16.82 3.92 -4.10
N PRO A 331 16.54 5.06 -3.44
CA PRO A 331 15.56 5.17 -2.37
C PRO A 331 14.32 5.97 -2.83
N ALA A 332 13.13 5.45 -2.55
CA ALA A 332 11.85 6.13 -2.80
C ALA A 332 10.84 5.72 -1.72
N SER A 333 10.22 6.66 -1.01
CA SER A 333 8.76 6.74 -0.82
C SER A 333 8.33 7.85 0.15
N PHE A 334 7.03 8.16 0.05
CA PHE A 334 6.11 9.04 0.80
C PHE A 334 5.90 10.46 0.26
N LEU A 335 4.68 11.03 0.39
CA LEU A 335 4.47 12.46 0.13
C LEU A 335 3.74 13.21 1.25
N ILE A 336 3.20 12.49 2.25
CA ILE A 336 2.13 13.04 3.11
C ILE A 336 2.35 12.83 4.63
N CYS A 337 3.34 12.05 5.10
CA CYS A 337 3.53 11.80 6.55
C CYS A 337 4.57 12.72 7.25
N ALA A 338 5.21 13.60 6.50
CA ALA A 338 6.16 14.60 7.00
C ALA A 338 5.54 15.69 7.85
N PHE A 339 4.35 16.09 7.45
CA PHE A 339 3.57 17.09 8.16
C PHE A 339 3.12 16.49 9.49
N ALA A 340 2.74 15.20 9.51
CA ALA A 340 2.21 14.55 10.70
C ALA A 340 3.11 14.59 11.95
N THR A 341 4.43 14.77 11.92
CA THR A 341 5.26 14.77 13.18
C THR A 341 6.21 15.94 13.33
N LEU A 342 6.15 16.88 12.41
CA LEU A 342 6.21 18.29 12.80
C LEU A 342 4.93 18.75 13.53
N ILE A 343 3.92 17.88 13.72
CA ILE A 343 2.57 18.35 14.12
C ILE A 343 1.84 17.49 15.18
N THR A 344 1.84 16.15 15.14
CA THR A 344 1.09 15.30 16.12
C THR A 344 1.71 15.23 17.52
N HIS A 345 2.91 15.75 17.70
CA HIS A 345 3.34 16.22 19.00
C HIS A 345 3.76 17.69 18.89
N ALA A 346 2.96 18.56 19.51
CA ALA A 346 3.52 19.68 20.24
C ALA A 346 4.31 19.13 21.43
N SER A 347 5.45 18.48 21.17
CA SER A 347 6.44 18.32 22.22
C SER A 347 6.83 19.74 22.62
N SER A 348 6.93 19.98 23.92
CA SER A 348 7.28 21.28 24.49
C SER A 348 8.73 21.71 24.20
N ASP A 349 9.40 20.97 23.32
CA ASP A 349 10.81 21.12 23.00
C ASP A 349 10.98 22.19 21.92
N LYS A 350 11.83 23.17 22.23
CA LYS A 350 12.21 24.18 21.25
C LYS A 350 13.08 23.53 20.18
N ILE A 351 12.60 23.52 18.93
CA ILE A 351 13.42 23.21 17.76
C ILE A 351 14.62 24.17 17.75
N ASP A 352 15.84 23.62 17.75
CA ASP A 352 17.04 24.44 17.53
C ASP A 352 17.23 24.68 16.04
N TRP A 353 16.68 25.80 15.56
CA TRP A 353 16.82 26.24 14.17
C TRP A 353 18.28 26.47 13.72
N ASN A 354 19.25 26.53 14.64
CA ASN A 354 20.68 26.56 14.28
C ASN A 354 21.21 25.20 13.81
N ALA A 355 20.64 24.11 14.31
CA ALA A 355 20.96 22.74 13.87
C ALA A 355 20.28 22.40 12.53
N HIS A 356 19.17 23.08 12.22
CA HIS A 356 18.33 22.84 11.04
C HIS A 356 18.41 24.00 10.02
N LYS A 357 19.63 24.40 9.66
CA LYS A 357 19.86 25.44 8.64
C LYS A 357 19.63 24.89 7.25
N TRP A 358 18.99 25.68 6.40
CA TRP A 358 18.77 25.30 5.01
C TRP A 358 20.09 25.11 4.25
N GLN A 359 20.15 24.06 3.44
CA GLN A 359 21.22 23.76 2.52
C GLN A 359 20.63 23.31 1.18
N ALA A 360 21.19 23.78 0.06
CA ALA A 360 20.82 23.30 -1.28
C ALA A 360 21.21 21.82 -1.47
N PRO A 361 20.43 21.01 -2.22
CA PRO A 361 20.78 19.61 -2.52
C PRO A 361 22.11 19.51 -3.26
N GLY A 362 22.95 18.55 -2.86
CA GLY A 362 24.15 18.18 -3.60
C GLY A 362 23.81 17.31 -4.82
N PRO A 363 24.72 17.18 -5.82
CA PRO A 363 24.48 16.39 -7.04
C PRO A 363 24.28 14.87 -6.85
N HIS A 364 24.32 14.38 -5.61
CA HIS A 364 24.14 12.99 -5.22
C HIS A 364 23.05 12.79 -4.15
N ASP A 365 22.37 13.87 -3.74
CA ASP A 365 21.23 13.78 -2.83
C ASP A 365 19.98 13.40 -3.63
N SER A 366 19.17 12.48 -3.12
CA SER A 366 17.88 12.12 -3.72
C SER A 366 16.80 13.12 -3.32
N ARG A 367 15.97 13.52 -4.28
CA ARG A 367 14.85 14.46 -4.15
C ARG A 367 13.68 13.94 -4.99
N GLY A 368 12.47 14.28 -4.58
CA GLY A 368 11.24 13.85 -5.24
C GLY A 368 10.29 15.02 -5.58
N PRO A 369 9.03 14.72 -5.90
CA PRO A 369 8.06 15.71 -6.36
C PRO A 369 7.51 16.65 -5.27
N CYS A 370 7.92 16.57 -4.00
CA CYS A 370 7.28 17.32 -2.93
C CYS A 370 8.12 18.49 -2.37
N PRO A 371 7.63 19.74 -2.49
CA PRO A 371 8.33 20.87 -1.89
C PRO A 371 8.45 20.73 -0.36
N GLY A 372 7.49 20.09 0.31
CA GLY A 372 7.51 19.88 1.76
C GLY A 372 8.73 19.10 2.27
N LEU A 373 9.31 18.26 1.42
CA LEU A 373 10.06 17.09 1.87
C LEU A 373 11.50 17.18 1.41
N ASN A 374 11.67 17.63 0.17
CA ASN A 374 12.83 18.39 -0.24
C ASN A 374 13.17 19.47 0.80
N THR A 375 12.18 20.26 1.30
CA THR A 375 12.42 21.24 2.38
C THR A 375 12.97 20.59 3.65
N LEU A 376 12.36 19.52 4.13
CA LEU A 376 12.75 18.91 5.41
C LEU A 376 14.08 18.13 5.32
N ALA A 377 14.44 17.60 4.15
CA ALA A 377 15.80 17.15 3.84
C ALA A 377 16.79 18.32 3.75
N ASN A 378 16.40 19.44 3.12
CA ASN A 378 17.20 20.68 3.04
C ASN A 378 17.44 21.34 4.40
N HIS A 379 16.64 21.03 5.42
CA HIS A 379 16.82 21.48 6.79
C HIS A 379 17.30 20.37 7.76
N ASP A 380 17.78 19.22 7.26
CA ASP A 380 18.30 18.09 8.07
C ASP A 380 17.30 17.54 9.13
N PHE A 381 15.98 17.73 8.93
CA PHE A 381 14.94 16.97 9.63
C PHE A 381 14.80 15.55 9.04
N LEU A 382 15.27 15.37 7.81
CA LEU A 382 15.56 14.07 7.20
C LEU A 382 17.06 13.84 7.04
N PRO A 383 17.47 12.58 6.73
CA PRO A 383 18.73 12.33 6.04
C PRO A 383 18.88 13.26 4.83
N ARG A 384 19.87 14.16 4.90
CA ARG A 384 20.27 15.16 3.88
C ARG A 384 20.22 14.63 2.44
N ASN A 385 20.69 13.40 2.27
CA ASN A 385 20.80 12.67 1.00
C ASN A 385 19.48 12.09 0.48
N GLY A 386 18.34 12.34 1.13
CA GLY A 386 17.03 11.82 0.76
C GLY A 386 16.94 10.29 0.78
N SER A 387 17.83 9.62 1.50
CA SER A 387 18.03 8.17 1.41
C SER A 387 17.82 7.47 2.76
N ASN A 388 17.38 6.21 2.71
CA ASN A 388 17.22 5.34 3.89
C ASN A 388 16.28 5.93 4.97
N ILE A 389 15.20 6.57 4.53
CA ILE A 389 14.20 7.18 5.40
C ILE A 389 13.27 6.07 5.94
N THR A 390 13.17 5.94 7.27
CA THR A 390 12.34 4.92 7.95
C THR A 390 11.08 5.55 8.53
N ILE A 391 9.95 4.84 8.70
CA ILE A 391 8.67 5.43 9.19
C ILE A 391 8.84 6.41 10.40
N PRO A 392 9.60 6.10 11.47
CA PRO A 392 9.84 7.05 12.58
C PRO A 392 10.52 8.38 12.18
N VAL A 393 11.27 8.36 11.08
CA VAL A 393 11.92 9.50 10.42
C VAL A 393 11.04 10.05 9.28
N VAL A 394 10.12 9.24 8.70
CA VAL A 394 9.16 9.69 7.68
C VAL A 394 8.08 10.59 8.27
N LEU A 395 7.69 10.25 9.49
CA LEU A 395 7.01 11.13 10.43
C LEU A 395 7.65 12.54 10.47
N GLN A 396 8.94 12.67 10.15
CA GLN A 396 9.65 13.95 9.96
C GLN A 396 9.89 14.37 8.47
N ALA A 397 10.05 13.50 7.44
CA ALA A 397 9.73 13.76 5.98
C ALA A 397 9.86 12.60 4.93
N ALA A 398 9.71 12.80 3.61
CA ALA A 398 9.23 11.73 2.67
C ALA A 398 9.59 11.94 1.14
N GLU A 399 9.60 10.94 0.20
CA GLU A 399 9.50 11.07 -1.33
C GLU A 399 9.80 9.79 -2.16
N GLY A 400 9.15 9.36 -3.28
CA GLY A 400 7.95 9.76 -4.07
C GLY A 400 7.92 9.15 -5.52
N ASP A 401 6.77 8.74 -6.12
CA ASP A 401 6.64 8.06 -7.46
C ASP A 401 5.32 8.37 -8.24
N HIS A 402 5.34 8.37 -9.59
CA HIS A 402 4.19 8.66 -10.47
C HIS A 402 3.08 7.60 -10.48
N GLY A 403 1.81 8.04 -10.46
CA GLY A 403 0.63 7.18 -10.47
C GLY A 403 0.36 6.46 -9.13
N THR A 404 1.13 6.80 -8.09
CA THR A 404 0.93 6.31 -6.72
C THR A 404 0.27 7.42 -5.89
N LEU A 405 1.07 8.35 -5.37
CA LEU A 405 0.67 9.60 -4.72
C LEU A 405 0.82 10.81 -5.67
N GLU A 406 1.87 10.85 -6.49
CA GLU A 406 2.02 11.89 -7.50
C GLU A 406 0.96 11.70 -8.61
N HIS A 407 0.55 12.81 -9.21
CA HIS A 407 -0.52 12.91 -10.19
C HIS A 407 -0.30 14.01 -11.24
N ASP A 408 -1.01 13.88 -12.36
CA ASP A 408 -1.17 14.92 -13.37
C ASP A 408 -1.82 16.19 -12.79
N THR A 409 -1.70 17.33 -13.46
CA THR A 409 -2.22 18.65 -13.04
C THR A 409 -1.62 19.18 -11.73
N SER A 410 -0.36 18.80 -11.50
CA SER A 410 0.49 19.27 -10.41
C SER A 410 0.64 20.80 -10.37
N LEU A 411 0.78 21.35 -9.15
CA LEU A 411 0.90 22.79 -8.89
C LEU A 411 2.23 23.42 -9.37
N SER A 412 3.27 22.61 -9.58
CA SER A 412 4.64 23.10 -9.83
C SER A 412 5.58 22.12 -10.55
N ARG A 413 5.08 20.95 -10.98
CA ARG A 413 5.82 19.89 -11.69
C ARG A 413 5.11 19.61 -13.01
N ASN A 414 5.82 19.16 -14.05
CA ASN A 414 5.14 18.71 -15.27
C ASN A 414 4.39 17.40 -14.99
N ASP A 415 3.36 17.10 -15.76
CA ASP A 415 2.84 15.74 -15.86
C ASP A 415 3.93 14.82 -16.44
N TYR A 416 3.96 13.55 -16.02
CA TYR A 416 4.93 12.56 -16.51
C TYR A 416 4.89 12.39 -18.05
N ALA A 417 3.72 12.54 -18.66
CA ALA A 417 3.55 12.51 -20.12
C ALA A 417 4.21 13.70 -20.85
N LEU A 418 4.53 14.78 -20.12
CA LEU A 418 5.06 16.04 -20.66
C LEU A 418 6.56 16.22 -20.37
N GLY A 419 7.13 15.52 -19.38
CA GLY A 419 8.58 15.53 -19.12
C GLY A 419 8.96 15.25 -17.67
N ASP A 420 9.87 16.07 -17.13
CA ASP A 420 10.34 15.97 -15.74
C ASP A 420 9.21 16.34 -14.77
N ASN A 421 8.70 15.32 -14.08
CA ASN A 421 7.62 15.41 -13.10
C ASN A 421 8.11 15.41 -11.65
N ILE A 422 9.43 15.48 -11.44
CA ILE A 422 10.05 15.45 -10.10
C ILE A 422 10.44 16.87 -9.69
N HIS A 423 11.23 17.54 -10.52
CA HIS A 423 11.82 18.82 -10.16
C HIS A 423 10.85 20.00 -10.34
N PHE A 424 11.04 21.03 -9.52
CA PHE A 424 10.27 22.28 -9.61
C PHE A 424 10.39 22.92 -11.00
N ASN A 425 9.25 23.31 -11.56
CA ASN A 425 9.11 23.99 -12.85
C ASN A 425 8.40 25.34 -12.67
N GLU A 426 9.14 26.43 -12.85
CA GLU A 426 8.63 27.82 -12.76
C GLU A 426 7.50 28.10 -13.75
N THR A 427 7.52 27.50 -14.95
CA THR A 427 6.47 27.68 -15.96
C THR A 427 5.14 27.10 -15.47
N VAL A 428 5.15 25.91 -14.88
CA VAL A 428 3.97 25.29 -14.27
C VAL A 428 3.50 26.07 -13.05
N PHE A 429 4.45 26.45 -12.18
CA PHE A 429 4.17 27.21 -10.96
C PHE A 429 3.61 28.61 -11.23
N THR A 430 3.80 29.17 -12.42
CA THR A 430 3.33 30.51 -12.81
C THR A 430 1.80 30.68 -12.60
N THR A 431 1.01 29.62 -12.80
CA THR A 431 -0.45 29.63 -12.59
C THR A 431 -0.82 29.83 -11.11
N LEU A 432 -0.10 29.18 -10.18
CA LEU A 432 -0.24 29.44 -8.75
C LEU A 432 0.37 30.80 -8.37
N ALA A 433 1.58 31.11 -8.84
CA ALA A 433 2.32 32.31 -8.52
C ALA A 433 1.50 33.59 -8.75
N ASN A 434 0.79 33.67 -9.88
CA ASN A 434 -0.01 34.83 -10.29
C ASN A 434 -1.47 34.81 -9.82
N SER A 435 -1.93 33.75 -9.15
CA SER A 435 -3.30 33.64 -8.65
C SER A 435 -3.63 34.71 -7.59
N ASN A 436 -4.92 34.94 -7.35
CA ASN A 436 -5.43 35.98 -6.44
C ASN A 436 -4.88 37.40 -6.75
N PRO A 437 -5.08 37.95 -7.96
CA PRO A 437 -4.49 39.23 -8.36
C PRO A 437 -5.01 40.40 -7.52
N GLY A 438 -4.14 41.38 -7.24
CA GLY A 438 -4.48 42.57 -6.45
C GLY A 438 -4.29 42.43 -4.93
N VAL A 439 -3.95 41.24 -4.42
CA VAL A 439 -3.58 40.99 -3.02
C VAL A 439 -2.29 40.18 -2.90
N ASP A 440 -1.69 40.20 -1.71
CA ASP A 440 -0.39 39.62 -1.35
C ASP A 440 -0.48 38.26 -0.61
N TYR A 441 -1.67 37.65 -0.59
CA TYR A 441 -1.92 36.32 -0.02
C TYR A 441 -2.61 35.37 -1.01
N TYR A 442 -2.45 34.06 -0.80
CA TYR A 442 -3.30 33.01 -1.35
C TYR A 442 -4.38 32.64 -0.32
N ASN A 443 -5.55 32.23 -0.81
CA ASN A 443 -6.64 31.68 0.00
C ASN A 443 -7.29 30.47 -0.68
N THR A 444 -8.23 29.82 0.01
CA THR A 444 -8.96 28.63 -0.47
C THR A 444 -9.66 28.85 -1.83
N THR A 445 -10.23 30.04 -2.07
CA THR A 445 -10.84 30.39 -3.36
C THR A 445 -9.82 30.46 -4.49
N SER A 446 -8.66 31.09 -4.27
CA SER A 446 -7.59 31.13 -5.27
C SER A 446 -6.97 29.76 -5.52
N ALA A 447 -6.89 28.90 -4.49
CA ALA A 447 -6.42 27.53 -4.64
C ALA A 447 -7.38 26.69 -5.51
N ALA A 448 -8.70 26.78 -5.26
CA ALA A 448 -9.72 26.16 -6.10
C ALA A 448 -9.59 26.58 -7.58
N GLN A 449 -9.42 27.89 -7.84
CA GLN A 449 -9.21 28.42 -9.19
C GLN A 449 -7.92 27.89 -9.84
N VAL A 450 -6.82 27.75 -9.10
CA VAL A 450 -5.55 27.22 -9.62
C VAL A 450 -5.70 25.76 -10.05
N MET A 451 -6.43 24.92 -9.30
CA MET A 451 -6.66 23.53 -9.69
C MET A 451 -7.46 23.42 -10.99
N GLU A 452 -8.47 24.27 -11.18
CA GLU A 452 -9.26 24.34 -12.42
C GLU A 452 -8.42 24.82 -13.61
N LEU A 453 -7.59 25.86 -13.41
CA LEU A 453 -6.70 26.39 -14.45
C LEU A 453 -5.64 25.37 -14.86
N ARG A 454 -4.95 24.71 -13.91
CA ARG A 454 -3.99 23.64 -14.20
C ARG A 454 -4.65 22.49 -14.95
N LEU A 455 -5.88 22.11 -14.59
CA LEU A 455 -6.65 21.11 -15.33
C LEU A 455 -6.95 21.54 -16.76
N ALA A 456 -7.42 22.78 -16.97
CA ALA A 456 -7.73 23.29 -18.29
C ALA A 456 -6.48 23.44 -19.17
N GLU A 457 -5.34 23.78 -18.58
CA GLU A 457 -4.03 23.82 -19.25
C GLU A 457 -3.63 22.42 -19.73
N ASP A 458 -3.63 21.42 -18.84
CA ASP A 458 -3.14 20.08 -19.18
C ASP A 458 -4.13 19.31 -20.08
N GLN A 459 -5.44 19.60 -20.01
CA GLN A 459 -6.43 19.12 -20.99
C GLN A 459 -6.11 19.51 -22.44
N ILE A 460 -5.33 20.56 -22.66
CA ILE A 460 -4.92 21.02 -24.01
C ILE A 460 -3.65 20.30 -24.48
N ILE A 461 -2.74 19.95 -23.56
CA ILE A 461 -1.37 19.52 -23.90
C ILE A 461 -1.04 18.06 -23.55
N ASN A 462 -1.72 17.45 -22.58
CA ASN A 462 -1.52 16.06 -22.16
C ASN A 462 -2.63 15.16 -22.74
N PRO A 463 -2.38 14.41 -23.85
CA PRO A 463 -3.36 13.51 -24.44
C PRO A 463 -3.64 12.25 -23.60
N ASN A 464 -2.87 12.02 -22.52
CA ASN A 464 -3.00 10.88 -21.61
C ASN A 464 -3.48 11.31 -20.21
N LEU A 465 -4.02 12.52 -20.07
CA LEU A 465 -4.41 13.14 -18.81
C LEU A 465 -5.31 12.23 -17.96
N THR A 466 -4.90 11.98 -16.72
CA THR A 466 -5.72 11.34 -15.69
C THR A 466 -6.35 12.40 -14.78
N ASN A 467 -7.68 12.48 -14.74
CA ASN A 467 -8.43 13.39 -13.86
C ASN A 467 -9.66 12.68 -13.27
N THR A 468 -9.45 11.87 -12.23
CA THR A 468 -10.52 11.23 -11.45
C THR A 468 -10.76 11.96 -10.12
N VAL A 469 -11.65 11.43 -9.29
CA VAL A 469 -11.86 11.91 -7.91
C VAL A 469 -10.58 11.83 -7.07
N LYS A 470 -9.68 10.87 -7.36
CA LYS A 470 -8.36 10.77 -6.72
C LYS A 470 -7.52 12.01 -7.02
N GLU A 471 -7.29 12.32 -8.29
CA GLU A 471 -6.42 13.44 -8.69
C GLU A 471 -7.03 14.80 -8.31
N PHE A 472 -8.35 14.91 -8.20
CA PHE A 472 -9.00 16.07 -7.58
C PHE A 472 -8.68 16.16 -6.07
N PHE A 473 -8.93 15.09 -5.30
CA PHE A 473 -8.68 15.05 -3.86
C PHE A 473 -7.23 15.39 -3.52
N VAL A 474 -6.24 14.81 -4.23
CA VAL A 474 -4.83 15.07 -3.90
C VAL A 474 -4.46 16.54 -4.14
N ARG A 475 -4.86 17.16 -5.25
CA ARG A 475 -4.62 18.59 -5.49
C ARG A 475 -5.28 19.50 -4.45
N ALA A 476 -6.51 19.16 -4.04
CA ALA A 476 -7.23 19.91 -3.02
C ALA A 476 -6.54 19.77 -1.65
N PHE A 477 -6.04 18.55 -1.35
CA PHE A 477 -5.27 18.26 -0.15
C PHE A 477 -3.91 18.97 -0.13
N GLU A 478 -3.10 18.88 -1.20
CA GLU A 478 -1.85 19.63 -1.36
C GLU A 478 -2.07 21.13 -1.19
N SER A 479 -3.19 21.63 -1.72
CA SER A 479 -3.59 23.02 -1.58
C SER A 479 -3.92 23.41 -0.14
N SER A 480 -4.69 22.57 0.57
CA SER A 480 -4.95 22.76 2.00
C SER A 480 -3.67 22.71 2.84
N ALA A 481 -2.72 21.85 2.45
CA ALA A 481 -1.45 21.67 3.14
C ALA A 481 -0.55 22.92 3.01
N TYR A 482 -0.29 23.43 1.79
CA TYR A 482 0.57 24.61 1.67
C TYR A 482 -0.08 25.86 2.30
N LEU A 483 -1.41 26.01 2.22
CA LEU A 483 -2.14 27.12 2.84
C LEU A 483 -2.07 27.07 4.37
N SER A 484 -2.15 25.88 4.96
CA SER A 484 -2.06 25.69 6.42
C SER A 484 -0.63 25.86 6.92
N VAL A 485 0.36 25.26 6.23
CA VAL A 485 1.78 25.26 6.64
C VAL A 485 2.41 26.64 6.50
N MET A 486 2.10 27.38 5.43
CA MET A 486 2.67 28.70 5.15
C MET A 486 1.77 29.85 5.64
N GLY A 487 0.70 29.55 6.37
CA GLY A 487 -0.36 30.51 6.65
C GLY A 487 -1.15 30.23 7.93
N ASN A 488 -2.46 30.46 7.86
CA ASN A 488 -3.38 30.22 8.95
C ASN A 488 -4.14 28.88 8.75
N VAL A 489 -3.96 27.98 9.70
CA VAL A 489 -4.48 26.60 9.67
C VAL A 489 -6.00 26.49 9.79
N THR A 490 -6.69 27.55 10.22
CA THR A 490 -8.16 27.57 10.37
C THR A 490 -8.84 28.22 9.17
N THR A 491 -8.22 29.23 8.55
CA THR A 491 -8.83 30.00 7.45
C THR A 491 -8.29 29.62 6.07
N GLY A 492 -7.19 28.88 5.98
CA GLY A 492 -6.54 28.55 4.71
C GLY A 492 -6.05 29.79 3.97
N VAL A 493 -5.42 30.74 4.67
CA VAL A 493 -4.85 31.97 4.10
C VAL A 493 -3.35 32.03 4.36
N ALA A 494 -2.55 32.11 3.30
CA ALA A 494 -1.08 32.13 3.37
C ALA A 494 -0.47 33.31 2.59
N PRO A 495 0.53 34.04 3.13
CA PRO A 495 1.26 35.07 2.40
C PRO A 495 1.95 34.51 1.14
N LYS A 496 1.85 35.24 0.02
CA LYS A 496 2.41 34.79 -1.27
C LYS A 496 3.91 34.61 -1.23
N ASN A 497 4.64 35.50 -0.53
CA ASN A 497 6.09 35.39 -0.39
C ASN A 497 6.49 34.07 0.29
N PHE A 498 5.78 33.64 1.34
CA PHE A 498 6.10 32.40 2.05
C PHE A 498 5.89 31.17 1.15
N VAL A 499 4.74 31.07 0.49
CA VAL A 499 4.44 29.97 -0.44
C VAL A 499 5.41 29.97 -1.63
N GLN A 500 5.73 31.14 -2.20
CA GLN A 500 6.66 31.21 -3.33
C GLN A 500 8.09 30.83 -2.99
N ILE A 501 8.59 31.20 -1.81
CA ILE A 501 9.90 30.74 -1.30
C ILE A 501 9.88 29.23 -1.09
N PHE A 502 8.83 28.72 -0.42
CA PHE A 502 8.68 27.29 -0.14
C PHE A 502 8.70 26.43 -1.42
N PHE A 503 7.99 26.84 -2.48
CA PHE A 503 7.97 26.08 -3.73
C PHE A 503 9.26 26.24 -4.57
N ARG A 504 9.86 27.44 -4.64
CA ARG A 504 11.04 27.70 -5.49
C ARG A 504 12.37 27.28 -4.87
N GLU A 505 12.50 27.42 -3.56
CA GLU A 505 13.76 27.22 -2.82
C GLU A 505 13.74 25.95 -1.97
N GLU A 506 12.55 25.37 -1.77
CA GLU A 506 12.33 24.20 -0.90
C GLU A 506 13.01 24.46 0.46
N ARG A 507 12.54 25.57 1.06
CA ARG A 507 13.06 26.25 2.25
C ARG A 507 11.91 26.78 3.10
N LEU A 508 12.09 26.75 4.43
CA LEU A 508 11.21 27.46 5.37
C LEU A 508 11.55 28.98 5.38
N PRO A 509 10.58 29.90 5.18
CA PRO A 509 10.81 31.36 5.10
C PRO A 509 11.14 32.04 6.45
N LEU A 510 12.09 31.50 7.21
CA LEU A 510 12.43 31.91 8.58
C LEU A 510 12.94 33.36 8.66
N GLU A 511 13.73 33.80 7.68
CA GLU A 511 14.27 35.17 7.61
C GLU A 511 13.18 36.18 7.24
N GLU A 512 12.20 35.73 6.45
CA GLU A 512 11.03 36.48 6.02
C GLU A 512 9.93 36.54 7.10
N GLY A 513 10.13 35.86 8.22
CA GLY A 513 9.27 35.91 9.41
C GLY A 513 8.27 34.76 9.54
N TRP A 514 8.37 33.71 8.71
CA TRP A 514 7.58 32.49 8.89
C TRP A 514 7.90 31.83 10.25
N LYS A 515 6.87 31.24 10.86
CA LYS A 515 6.96 30.48 12.11
C LYS A 515 6.04 29.26 12.00
N ARG A 516 6.43 28.14 12.62
CA ARG A 516 5.57 26.98 12.84
C ARG A 516 4.28 27.43 13.55
N SER A 517 3.14 26.94 13.09
CA SER A 517 1.83 27.25 13.69
C SER A 517 1.80 26.88 15.18
N GLU A 518 1.15 27.72 15.99
CA GLU A 518 0.85 27.44 17.40
C GLU A 518 -0.36 26.50 17.56
N VAL A 519 -1.23 26.43 16.54
CA VAL A 519 -2.33 25.48 16.44
C VAL A 519 -1.87 24.27 15.61
N PRO A 520 -2.06 23.03 16.07
CA PRO A 520 -1.77 21.83 15.27
C PRO A 520 -2.48 21.85 13.90
N ILE A 521 -1.83 21.28 12.89
CA ILE A 521 -2.40 20.92 11.58
C ILE A 521 -2.67 19.41 11.60
N ASP A 522 -3.74 19.05 12.29
CA ASP A 522 -4.29 17.70 12.39
C ASP A 522 -5.35 17.44 11.30
N ASP A 523 -5.91 16.24 11.30
CA ASP A 523 -6.94 15.79 10.35
C ASP A 523 -8.17 16.72 10.35
N ASP A 524 -8.54 17.28 11.52
CA ASP A 524 -9.68 18.18 11.68
C ASP A 524 -9.38 19.56 11.07
N THR A 525 -8.28 20.20 11.46
CA THR A 525 -7.91 21.54 10.97
C THR A 525 -7.59 21.54 9.48
N LEU A 526 -6.80 20.58 9.01
CA LEU A 526 -6.46 20.41 7.60
C LEU A 526 -7.71 20.04 6.78
N GLY A 527 -8.57 19.18 7.33
CA GLY A 527 -9.83 18.79 6.71
C GLY A 527 -10.84 19.93 6.56
N ASN A 528 -10.88 20.87 7.52
CA ASN A 528 -11.68 22.09 7.39
C ASN A 528 -11.20 22.96 6.23
N VAL A 529 -9.88 23.13 6.05
CA VAL A 529 -9.31 23.91 4.93
C VAL A 529 -9.56 23.20 3.59
N LEU A 530 -9.41 21.87 3.54
CA LEU A 530 -9.76 21.05 2.38
C LEU A 530 -11.23 21.28 1.97
N GLY A 531 -12.17 21.13 2.90
CA GLY A 531 -13.59 21.35 2.64
C GLY A 531 -13.92 22.77 2.17
N LEU A 532 -13.17 23.80 2.62
CA LEU A 532 -13.33 25.17 2.12
C LEU A 532 -12.83 25.34 0.68
N ILE A 533 -11.85 24.56 0.24
CA ILE A 533 -11.37 24.53 -1.15
C ILE A 533 -12.37 23.78 -2.04
N GLU A 534 -12.83 22.60 -1.59
CA GLU A 534 -13.82 21.79 -2.31
C GLU A 534 -15.15 22.53 -2.52
N ASN A 535 -15.60 23.32 -1.53
CA ASN A 535 -16.79 24.17 -1.67
C ASN A 535 -16.58 25.42 -2.55
N ALA A 536 -15.33 25.78 -2.88
CA ALA A 536 -15.00 26.96 -3.68
C ALA A 536 -14.71 26.64 -5.15
N THR A 537 -14.65 25.37 -5.55
CA THR A 537 -14.46 24.93 -6.93
C THR A 537 -15.78 24.59 -7.63
N THR A 538 -15.75 24.65 -8.95
CA THR A 538 -16.77 24.20 -9.89
C THR A 538 -16.41 22.87 -10.57
N TRP A 539 -15.29 22.23 -10.17
CA TRP A 539 -14.81 20.97 -10.74
C TRP A 539 -15.88 19.88 -10.68
N ALA A 540 -15.97 19.10 -11.75
CA ALA A 540 -16.82 17.92 -11.85
C ALA A 540 -16.05 16.78 -12.55
N PRO A 541 -16.31 15.51 -12.18
CA PRO A 541 -15.72 14.37 -12.88
C PRO A 541 -16.22 14.30 -14.33
N SER A 542 -15.36 13.84 -15.25
CA SER A 542 -15.53 13.96 -16.71
C SER A 542 -16.55 12.99 -17.35
N GLY A 543 -17.59 12.58 -16.63
CA GLY A 543 -18.75 11.87 -17.18
C GLY A 543 -18.68 10.34 -17.23
N GLU A 544 -17.50 9.74 -17.08
CA GLU A 544 -17.32 8.30 -16.88
C GLU A 544 -16.77 8.02 -15.47
N ILE A 545 -17.30 6.98 -14.79
CA ILE A 545 -16.69 6.50 -13.54
C ILE A 545 -15.47 5.66 -13.93
N ILE A 546 -14.32 6.33 -14.08
CA ILE A 546 -13.03 5.66 -14.04
C ILE A 546 -12.76 5.36 -12.57
N CYS A 547 -12.64 4.07 -12.23
CA CYS A 547 -12.32 3.67 -10.86
C CYS A 547 -10.94 4.20 -10.45
N PRO A 548 -10.81 4.78 -9.24
CA PRO A 548 -9.52 5.21 -8.72
C PRO A 548 -8.51 4.06 -8.75
N TRP A 549 -7.30 4.34 -9.22
CA TRP A 549 -6.23 3.34 -9.31
C TRP A 549 -4.98 3.84 -8.59
N ILE A 550 -4.24 2.89 -8.02
CA ILE A 550 -2.95 3.10 -7.38
C ILE A 550 -2.01 2.04 -7.96
N ARG A 551 -0.87 2.46 -8.50
CA ARG A 551 0.19 1.54 -8.89
C ARG A 551 0.86 0.97 -7.63
N LEU A 552 0.82 -0.34 -7.43
CA LEU A 552 1.37 -0.98 -6.22
C LEU A 552 2.84 -1.41 -6.37
N GLN A 553 3.42 -1.40 -7.59
CA GLN A 553 4.80 -1.80 -7.89
C GLN A 553 5.42 -0.92 -9.00
N PRO A 554 6.75 -0.65 -8.97
CA PRO A 554 7.39 0.23 -9.97
C PRO A 554 7.48 -0.45 -11.35
N GLU A 555 7.81 -1.74 -11.35
CA GLU A 555 7.78 -2.62 -12.51
C GLU A 555 6.43 -3.33 -12.64
N GLY A 556 5.69 -3.06 -13.72
CA GLY A 556 4.44 -3.75 -14.04
C GLY A 556 3.58 -2.98 -15.03
N ASP A 557 3.02 -3.68 -16.02
CA ASP A 557 2.07 -3.08 -16.97
C ASP A 557 0.77 -2.71 -16.22
N ALA A 558 0.60 -1.40 -15.98
CA ALA A 558 -0.63 -0.85 -15.40
C ALA A 558 -1.78 -1.00 -16.40
N THR A 559 -2.41 -2.17 -16.39
CA THR A 559 -3.56 -2.45 -17.24
C THR A 559 -4.77 -1.73 -16.66
N ILE A 560 -5.17 -0.61 -17.26
CA ILE A 560 -6.44 0.06 -16.92
C ILE A 560 -7.55 -0.91 -17.31
N VAL A 561 -8.09 -1.62 -16.33
CA VAL A 561 -9.32 -2.40 -16.51
C VAL A 561 -10.48 -1.40 -16.50
N GLN A 562 -10.76 -0.82 -17.68
CA GLN A 562 -12.02 -0.12 -17.91
C GLN A 562 -13.17 -1.12 -17.71
N GLY A 563 -14.11 -0.78 -16.82
CA GLY A 563 -15.28 -1.58 -16.50
C GLY A 563 -16.45 -0.68 -16.15
#